data_AF-A0A2E4JP29-F1
#
_entry.id   AF-A0A2E4JP29-F1
#
_cell.length_a   1.000
_cell.length_b   1.000
_cell.length_c   1.000
_cell.angle_alpha   90.00
_cell.angle_beta   90.00
_cell.angle_gamma   90.00
#
_symmetry.space_group_name_H-M   'P 1'
#
loop_
_entity.id
_entity.type
_entity.pdbx_description
1 polymer ?
#
loop_
_entity_poly.entity_id
_entity_poly.type
_entity_poly.pdbx_seq_one_letter_code
_entity_poly.pdbx_strand_id
1 'polypeptide(L)'
;MGGLGYGTREPLVSKLKQLVDDIQTVYEEFLDAETLYQEDKISDKEFFKKMGVFVKVFSSLGFLSVKVIIEINNAIDNDDKSRKPKEGTTPSATYGPDMMSGISTPQYSSTYFPTKENISLKSCSKCDIQIPTKAKFCTKCGSKQ
;
A
#
# COMPACT_ATOMS: atom_id res chain seq x y z
N MET A 1 -0.94 20.69 0.32
CA MET A 1 -1.89 19.55 0.29
C MET A 1 -1.34 18.45 1.17
N GLY A 2 -1.95 17.93 2.22
CA GLY A 2 -2.97 18.36 3.16
C GLY A 2 -2.69 17.47 4.40
N GLY A 3 -2.66 18.05 5.61
CA GLY A 3 -2.42 17.28 6.82
C GLY A 3 -3.50 16.20 6.98
N LEU A 4 -3.11 14.93 6.99
CA LEU A 4 -4.02 13.81 7.12
C LEU A 4 -4.38 13.65 8.61
N GLY A 5 -5.36 14.44 9.05
CA GLY A 5 -5.97 14.31 10.38
C GLY A 5 -6.95 13.12 10.46
N TYR A 6 -7.67 13.03 11.58
CA TYR A 6 -8.67 12.00 11.93
C TYR A 6 -9.55 11.47 10.77
N GLY A 7 -9.82 12.28 9.74
CA GLY A 7 -10.60 11.89 8.56
C GLY A 7 -10.02 10.75 7.71
N THR A 8 -8.72 10.44 7.78
CA THR A 8 -8.15 9.26 7.08
C THR A 8 -8.23 7.97 7.89
N ARG A 9 -8.29 8.06 9.22
CA ARG A 9 -8.18 6.91 10.14
C ARG A 9 -9.41 6.00 10.07
N GLU A 10 -10.60 6.59 10.08
CA GLU A 10 -11.87 5.84 10.02
C GLU A 10 -11.97 4.95 8.76
N PRO A 11 -11.76 5.48 7.53
CA PRO A 11 -11.75 4.66 6.32
C PRO A 11 -10.66 3.58 6.32
N LEU A 12 -9.49 3.84 6.91
CA LEU A 12 -8.39 2.89 6.99
C LEU A 12 -8.73 1.72 7.93
N VAL A 13 -9.26 2.03 9.11
CA VAL A 13 -9.66 1.02 10.10
C VAL A 13 -10.83 0.19 9.58
N SER A 14 -11.80 0.81 8.91
CA SER A 14 -12.91 0.09 8.27
C SER A 14 -12.41 -0.90 7.21
N LYS A 15 -11.50 -0.46 6.33
CA LYS A 15 -10.87 -1.37 5.36
C LYS A 15 -10.06 -2.47 6.03
N LEU A 16 -9.35 -2.18 7.11
CA LEU A 16 -8.57 -3.19 7.83
C LEU A 16 -9.48 -4.28 8.41
N LYS A 17 -10.60 -3.90 9.03
CA LYS A 17 -11.59 -4.86 9.54
C LYS A 17 -12.14 -5.75 8.44
N GLN A 18 -12.60 -5.16 7.34
CA GLN A 18 -13.09 -5.93 6.19
C GLN A 18 -12.04 -6.92 5.69
N LEU A 19 -10.78 -6.49 5.59
CA LEU A 19 -9.71 -7.35 5.09
C LEU A 19 -9.34 -8.48 6.06
N VAL A 20 -9.53 -8.28 7.35
CA VAL A 20 -9.38 -9.33 8.37
C VAL A 20 -10.50 -10.37 8.21
N ASP A 21 -11.75 -9.94 8.03
CA ASP A 21 -12.89 -10.83 7.79
C ASP A 21 -12.72 -11.61 6.47
N ASP A 22 -12.28 -10.93 5.41
CA ASP A 22 -11.96 -11.54 4.12
C ASP A 22 -10.88 -12.62 4.26
N ILE A 23 -9.82 -12.37 5.04
CA ILE A 23 -8.74 -13.33 5.27
C ILE A 23 -9.20 -14.56 6.01
N GLN A 24 -10.04 -14.42 7.03
CA GLN A 24 -10.61 -15.57 7.71
C GLN A 24 -11.37 -16.44 6.71
N THR A 25 -12.20 -15.82 5.87
CA THR A 25 -12.98 -16.52 4.84
C THR A 25 -12.08 -17.22 3.82
N VAL A 26 -11.10 -16.52 3.24
CA VAL A 26 -10.21 -17.13 2.24
C VAL A 26 -9.19 -18.11 2.82
N TYR A 27 -8.92 -18.06 4.12
CA TYR A 27 -8.10 -19.04 4.82
C TYR A 27 -8.82 -20.38 4.92
N GLU A 28 -10.07 -20.39 5.40
CA GLU A 28 -10.88 -21.62 5.45
C GLU A 28 -11.09 -22.21 4.05
N GLU A 29 -11.42 -21.38 3.05
CA GLU A 29 -11.53 -21.83 1.65
C GLU A 29 -10.22 -22.43 1.12
N PHE A 30 -9.07 -21.92 1.57
CA PHE A 30 -7.77 -22.44 1.18
C PHE A 30 -7.49 -23.80 1.84
N LEU A 31 -7.84 -23.99 3.11
CA LEU A 31 -7.71 -25.29 3.80
C LEU A 31 -8.59 -26.36 3.17
N ASP A 32 -9.82 -26.00 2.78
CA ASP A 32 -10.70 -26.91 2.03
C ASP A 32 -10.08 -27.27 0.68
N ALA A 33 -9.54 -26.29 -0.05
CA ALA A 33 -8.85 -26.52 -1.31
C ALA A 33 -7.60 -27.39 -1.15
N GLU A 34 -6.82 -27.23 -0.07
CA GLU A 34 -5.69 -28.07 0.25
C GLU A 34 -6.13 -29.52 0.46
N THR A 35 -7.17 -29.74 1.27
CA THR A 35 -7.73 -31.08 1.51
C THR A 35 -8.18 -31.74 0.21
N LEU A 36 -8.95 -31.02 -0.62
CA LEU A 36 -9.41 -31.51 -1.91
C LEU A 36 -8.26 -31.78 -2.89
N TYR A 37 -7.19 -30.99 -2.84
CA TYR A 37 -6.02 -31.19 -3.67
C TYR A 37 -5.23 -32.45 -3.27
N GLN A 38 -5.03 -32.68 -1.97
CA GLN A 38 -4.39 -33.89 -1.45
C GLN A 38 -5.19 -35.16 -1.78
N GLU A 39 -6.52 -35.03 -1.88
CA GLU A 39 -7.43 -36.11 -2.28
C GLU A 39 -7.57 -36.26 -3.81
N ASP A 40 -6.79 -35.51 -4.61
CA ASP A 40 -6.85 -35.48 -6.08
C ASP A 40 -8.25 -35.12 -6.65
N LYS A 41 -9.05 -34.39 -5.87
CA LYS A 41 -10.42 -33.95 -6.23
C LYS A 41 -10.46 -32.63 -6.99
N ILE A 42 -9.37 -31.85 -6.96
CA ILE A 42 -9.24 -30.61 -7.75
C ILE A 42 -7.92 -30.59 -8.52
N SER A 43 -7.93 -29.97 -9.69
CA SER A 43 -6.73 -29.85 -10.53
C SER A 43 -5.72 -28.83 -10.00
N ASP A 44 -4.44 -28.97 -10.38
CA ASP A 44 -3.38 -27.98 -10.12
C ASP A 44 -3.82 -26.55 -10.46
N LYS A 45 -4.45 -26.36 -11.64
CA LYS A 45 -4.90 -25.05 -12.12
C LYS A 45 -5.94 -24.44 -11.19
N GLU A 46 -6.81 -25.25 -10.62
CA GLU A 46 -7.85 -24.81 -9.69
C GLU A 46 -7.26 -24.50 -8.32
N PHE A 47 -6.39 -25.37 -7.80
CA PHE A 47 -5.65 -25.15 -6.57
C PHE A 47 -4.82 -23.85 -6.62
N PHE A 48 -4.02 -23.64 -7.68
CA PHE A 48 -3.22 -22.42 -7.83
C PHE A 48 -4.05 -21.15 -7.94
N LYS A 49 -5.27 -21.21 -8.47
CA LYS A 49 -6.18 -20.07 -8.45
C LYS A 49 -6.61 -19.72 -7.02
N LYS A 50 -6.99 -20.72 -6.23
CA LYS A 50 -7.39 -20.54 -4.82
C LYS A 50 -6.21 -20.04 -3.98
N MET A 51 -5.04 -20.65 -4.11
CA MET A 51 -3.79 -20.19 -3.50
C MET A 51 -3.45 -18.74 -3.92
N GLY A 52 -3.60 -18.41 -5.20
CA GLY A 52 -3.36 -17.05 -5.70
C GLY A 52 -4.29 -16.00 -5.08
N VAL A 53 -5.56 -16.35 -4.85
CA VAL A 53 -6.52 -15.49 -4.13
C VAL A 53 -6.07 -15.31 -2.68
N PHE A 54 -5.75 -16.39 -1.98
CA PHE A 54 -5.27 -16.34 -0.59
C PHE A 54 -4.04 -15.43 -0.44
N VAL A 55 -2.98 -15.65 -1.25
CA VAL A 55 -1.75 -14.83 -1.22
C VAL A 55 -2.05 -13.36 -1.51
N LYS A 56 -2.98 -13.04 -2.42
CA LYS A 56 -3.36 -11.68 -2.76
C LYS A 56 -4.01 -10.95 -1.57
N VAL A 57 -4.97 -11.59 -0.91
CA VAL A 57 -5.65 -10.98 0.25
C VAL A 57 -4.68 -10.85 1.41
N PHE A 58 -3.90 -11.89 1.70
CA PHE A 58 -2.87 -11.88 2.76
C PHE A 58 -1.84 -10.76 2.56
N SER A 59 -1.34 -10.58 1.33
CA SER A 59 -0.40 -9.50 1.00
C SER A 59 -1.03 -8.12 1.20
N SER A 60 -2.31 -7.98 0.83
CA SER A 60 -3.06 -6.72 1.01
C SER A 60 -3.20 -6.35 2.48
N LEU A 61 -3.43 -7.34 3.36
CA LEU A 61 -3.44 -7.12 4.81
C LEU A 61 -2.10 -6.63 5.32
N GLY A 62 -0.98 -7.22 4.88
CA GLY A 62 0.36 -6.75 5.22
C GLY A 62 0.55 -5.27 4.88
N PHE A 63 0.27 -4.87 3.64
CA PHE A 63 0.41 -3.48 3.20
C PHE A 63 -0.51 -2.52 3.96
N LEU A 64 -1.77 -2.90 4.18
CA LEU A 64 -2.72 -2.05 4.88
C LEU A 64 -2.36 -1.90 6.36
N SER A 65 -1.88 -2.98 6.99
CA SER A 65 -1.43 -2.96 8.40
C SER A 65 -0.27 -1.97 8.58
N VAL A 66 0.74 -2.03 7.70
CA VAL A 66 1.85 -1.06 7.72
C VAL A 66 1.35 0.37 7.54
N LYS A 67 0.41 0.60 6.61
CA LYS A 67 -0.17 1.93 6.40
C LYS A 67 -0.90 2.46 7.64
N VAL A 68 -1.68 1.61 8.31
CA VAL A 68 -2.38 1.96 9.56
C VAL A 68 -1.38 2.35 10.65
N ILE A 69 -0.28 1.60 10.80
CA ILE A 69 0.78 1.91 11.77
C ILE A 69 1.40 3.28 11.49
N ILE A 70 1.75 3.57 10.23
CA ILE A 70 2.35 4.86 9.84
C ILE A 70 1.39 6.03 10.13
N GLU A 71 0.12 5.89 9.80
CA GLU A 71 -0.88 6.95 10.01
C GLU A 71 -1.16 7.18 11.50
N ILE A 72 -1.12 6.13 12.34
CA ILE A 72 -1.22 6.26 13.79
C ILE A 72 0.00 6.99 14.35
N ASN A 73 1.23 6.61 13.97
CA ASN A 73 2.45 7.29 14.41
C ASN A 73 2.46 8.76 14.01
N ASN A 74 2.11 9.05 12.75
CA ASN A 74 2.00 10.43 12.26
C ASN A 74 0.95 11.23 13.06
N ALA A 75 -0.20 10.64 13.39
CA ALA A 75 -1.22 11.32 14.18
C ALA A 75 -0.73 11.66 15.60
N ILE A 76 0.02 10.75 16.24
CA ILE A 76 0.63 10.97 17.57
C ILE A 76 1.66 12.11 17.51
N ASP A 77 2.57 12.08 16.53
CA ASP A 77 3.61 13.13 16.37
C ASP A 77 3.01 14.53 16.11
N ASN A 78 1.87 14.59 15.43
CA ASN A 78 1.18 15.86 15.16
C ASN A 78 0.39 16.38 16.39
N ASP A 79 -0.12 15.50 17.25
CA ASP A 79 -0.77 15.90 18.51
C ASP A 79 0.26 16.47 19.50
N ASP A 80 1.46 15.87 19.57
CA ASP A 80 2.58 16.37 20.40
C ASP A 80 3.02 17.80 20.01
N LYS A 81 3.15 18.06 18.70
CA LYS A 81 3.46 19.40 18.17
C LYS A 81 2.37 20.43 18.46
N SER A 82 1.11 19.99 18.60
CA SER A 82 -0.04 20.85 18.89
C SER A 82 -0.17 21.20 20.38
N ARG A 83 0.51 20.45 21.27
CA ARG A 83 0.48 20.67 22.73
C ARG A 83 1.61 21.54 23.28
N LYS A 84 2.58 21.99 22.47
CA LYS A 84 3.56 22.99 22.95
C LYS A 84 2.84 24.31 23.26
N PRO A 85 2.87 24.81 24.51
CA PRO A 85 2.30 26.11 24.84
C PRO A 85 3.00 27.19 23.99
N LYS A 86 2.23 28.08 23.38
CA LYS A 86 2.75 29.39 22.98
C LYS A 86 3.01 30.18 24.27
N GLU A 87 4.15 29.96 24.90
CA GLU A 87 4.64 30.88 25.93
C GLU A 87 5.01 32.21 25.25
N GLY A 88 4.36 33.28 25.71
CA GLY A 88 4.54 34.62 25.20
C GLY A 88 5.89 35.22 25.58
N THR A 89 6.45 35.95 24.62
CA THR A 89 7.28 37.16 24.73
C THR A 89 8.24 37.32 25.92
N THR A 90 9.56 37.29 25.64
CA THR A 90 10.48 38.43 25.85
C THR A 90 11.70 38.31 24.91
N PRO A 91 12.30 39.44 24.46
CA PRO A 91 13.43 39.43 23.55
C PRO A 91 14.77 39.55 24.31
N SER A 92 15.76 38.72 23.99
CA SER A 92 17.17 39.12 24.13
C SER A 92 18.08 38.23 23.29
N ALA A 93 18.95 38.89 22.53
CA ALA A 93 19.94 38.31 21.64
C ALA A 93 21.08 37.61 22.40
N THR A 94 21.73 36.62 21.77
CA THR A 94 23.20 36.52 21.59
C THR A 94 23.57 35.20 20.88
N TYR A 95 24.64 35.29 20.10
CA TYR A 95 25.11 34.51 18.95
C TYR A 95 25.57 33.06 19.20
N GLY A 96 25.50 32.25 18.13
CA GLY A 96 26.30 31.02 17.94
C GLY A 96 26.03 30.42 16.54
N PRO A 97 27.05 30.24 15.66
CA PRO A 97 26.90 29.67 14.33
C PRO A 97 27.09 28.14 14.36
N ASP A 98 26.44 27.42 13.44
CA ASP A 98 27.01 26.31 12.63
C ASP A 98 25.91 25.46 11.96
N MET A 99 25.90 25.48 10.62
CA MET A 99 25.79 24.37 9.62
C MET A 99 24.93 23.12 9.95
N MET A 100 24.17 22.44 9.08
CA MET A 100 24.06 22.38 7.62
C MET A 100 22.88 21.46 7.24
N SER A 101 22.21 21.80 6.15
CA SER A 101 21.55 20.96 5.13
C SER A 101 20.66 19.76 5.51
N GLY A 102 19.37 19.97 5.27
CA GLY A 102 18.64 19.32 4.17
C GLY A 102 18.98 17.85 3.87
N ILE A 103 18.21 16.95 4.49
CA ILE A 103 17.93 15.63 3.92
C ILE A 103 16.46 15.64 3.49
N SER A 104 16.27 15.74 2.17
CA SER A 104 15.00 15.49 1.51
C SER A 104 14.62 14.04 1.76
N THR A 105 13.56 13.81 2.53
CA THR A 105 12.95 12.49 2.66
C THR A 105 12.38 12.05 1.30
N PRO A 106 12.63 10.80 0.84
CA PRO A 106 11.97 10.29 -0.33
C PRO A 106 10.48 10.14 -0.02
N GLN A 107 9.63 10.90 -0.70
CA GLN A 107 8.19 10.65 -0.70
C GLN A 107 7.95 9.28 -1.33
N TYR A 108 7.77 8.24 -0.51
CA TYR A 108 7.29 6.95 -0.96
C TYR A 108 5.78 7.06 -1.22
N SER A 109 5.44 7.39 -2.47
CA SER A 109 4.06 7.45 -2.92
C SER A 109 3.45 6.04 -2.97
N SER A 110 2.35 5.89 -2.23
CA SER A 110 1.41 4.79 -2.36
C SER A 110 0.74 4.85 -3.75
N THR A 111 1.23 4.02 -4.68
CA THR A 111 0.63 3.82 -6.01
C THR A 111 0.43 2.33 -6.32
N TYR A 112 -0.41 1.68 -5.50
CA TYR A 112 -1.20 0.52 -5.96
C TYR A 112 -2.70 0.85 -6.09
N PHE A 113 -3.02 2.15 -6.04
CA PHE A 113 -4.07 2.70 -6.89
C PHE A 113 -3.34 3.44 -8.01
N PRO A 114 -3.70 3.27 -9.30
CA PRO A 114 -3.14 4.10 -10.34
C PRO A 114 -3.64 5.53 -10.07
N THR A 115 -2.83 6.31 -9.35
CA THR A 115 -2.86 7.75 -9.54
C THR A 115 -2.48 7.98 -11.01
N LYS A 116 -2.96 9.08 -11.60
CA LYS A 116 -2.47 9.54 -12.90
C LYS A 116 -0.99 9.96 -12.77
N GLU A 117 -0.09 9.02 -12.52
CA GLU A 117 1.30 9.17 -12.97
C GLU A 117 1.24 9.31 -14.49
N ASN A 118 2.07 10.17 -15.06
CA ASN A 118 2.37 10.17 -16.49
C ASN A 118 3.09 8.85 -16.83
N ILE A 119 2.36 7.74 -16.79
CA ILE A 119 2.84 6.42 -17.18
C ILE A 119 3.02 6.51 -18.69
N SER A 120 4.27 6.54 -19.14
CA SER A 120 4.58 6.43 -20.55
C SER A 120 4.10 5.06 -21.04
N LEU A 121 3.17 5.07 -21.99
CA LEU A 121 2.56 3.88 -22.57
C LEU A 121 3.24 3.56 -23.90
N LYS A 122 3.42 2.27 -24.19
CA LYS A 122 3.81 1.75 -25.50
C LYS A 122 2.73 0.82 -26.03
N SER A 123 2.64 0.70 -27.35
CA SER A 123 1.77 -0.29 -27.99
C SER A 123 2.43 -1.67 -27.92
N CYS A 124 1.61 -2.69 -27.65
CA CYS A 124 2.07 -4.06 -27.68
C CYS A 124 2.50 -4.45 -29.10
N SER A 125 3.71 -4.98 -29.27
CA SER A 125 4.28 -5.39 -30.58
C SER A 125 3.49 -6.46 -31.35
N LYS A 126 2.49 -7.07 -30.72
CA LYS A 126 1.71 -8.21 -31.24
C LYS A 126 0.20 -7.94 -31.36
N CYS A 127 -0.37 -7.13 -30.47
CA CYS A 127 -1.82 -6.93 -30.41
C CYS A 127 -2.24 -5.47 -30.16
N ASP A 128 -1.28 -4.55 -30.28
CA ASP A 128 -1.45 -3.09 -30.31
C ASP A 128 -2.16 -2.46 -29.10
N ILE A 129 -2.39 -3.21 -28.03
CA ILE A 129 -2.95 -2.64 -26.81
C ILE A 129 -1.92 -1.78 -26.08
N GLN A 130 -2.38 -0.69 -25.46
CA GLN A 130 -1.52 0.17 -24.68
C GLN A 130 -1.12 -0.51 -23.37
N ILE A 131 0.18 -0.59 -23.12
CA ILE A 131 0.77 -1.16 -21.92
C ILE A 131 1.84 -0.20 -21.37
N PRO A 132 2.18 -0.29 -20.07
CA PRO A 132 3.28 0.48 -19.52
C PRO A 132 4.61 0.17 -20.24
N THR A 133 5.43 1.18 -20.52
CA THR A 133 6.74 1.01 -21.18
C THR A 133 7.68 0.05 -20.43
N LYS A 134 7.56 0.00 -19.10
CA LYS A 134 8.31 -0.92 -18.21
C LYS A 134 7.79 -2.36 -18.21
N ALA A 135 6.65 -2.64 -18.85
CA ALA A 135 6.09 -4.00 -18.90
C ALA A 135 7.00 -4.92 -19.72
N LYS A 136 7.39 -6.07 -19.14
CA LYS A 136 8.17 -7.12 -19.81
C LYS A 136 7.29 -8.01 -20.70
N PHE A 137 5.99 -8.07 -20.42
CA PHE A 137 5.01 -8.89 -21.13
C PHE A 137 3.71 -8.12 -21.34
N CYS A 138 3.02 -8.41 -22.45
CA CYS A 138 1.68 -7.89 -22.69
C CYS A 138 0.67 -8.63 -21.80
N THR A 139 -0.15 -7.88 -21.07
CA THR A 139 -1.21 -8.42 -20.20
C THR A 139 -2.39 -9.02 -20.97
N LYS A 140 -2.54 -8.70 -22.27
CA LYS A 140 -3.59 -9.27 -23.12
C LYS A 140 -3.13 -10.52 -23.87
N CYS A 141 -1.97 -10.48 -24.52
CA CYS A 141 -1.51 -11.55 -25.41
C CYS A 141 -0.27 -12.33 -24.92
N GLY A 142 0.29 -11.98 -23.77
CA GLY A 142 1.45 -12.67 -23.17
C GLY A 142 2.79 -12.50 -23.89
N SER A 143 2.83 -11.81 -25.03
CA SER A 143 4.07 -11.62 -25.81
C SER A 143 5.07 -10.74 -25.06
N LYS A 144 6.37 -11.02 -25.20
CA LYS A 144 7.46 -10.18 -24.67
C LYS A 144 7.49 -8.82 -25.37
N GLN A 145 7.79 -7.76 -24.60
CA GLN A 145 7.61 -6.35 -25.00
C GLN A 145 8.89 -5.54 -24.94
#